data_AF-A0A261CI90-F1
#
_entry.id   AF-A0A261CI90-F1
#
_cell.length_a   1.000
_cell.length_b   1.000
_cell.length_c   1.000
_cell.angle_alpha   90.00
_cell.angle_beta   90.00
_cell.angle_gamma   90.00
#
_symmetry.space_group_name_H-M   'P 1'
#
loop_
_entity.id
_entity.type
_entity.pdbx_description
1 polymer ?
#
loop_
_entity_poly.entity_id
_entity_poly.type
_entity_poly.pdbx_seq_one_letter_code
_entity_poly.pdbx_strand_id
1 'polypeptide(L)'
;MSRIAKLIGRMCWRNSHHIDYRFDVQICDEPFIAFTNGERRWVYEITTELDKSDRRRNWTDIELMYKYYENPIEGLKTWFQVVQKTLKATLQYIRINIDDYPTQNKLFIDWIKTQTPSVEKIVIDGSTLADDDVSYFLNTITAEWSLYLDAKLSDRFTINFSRTLAGFYVKYGEWITVVQLVLIPALSISIVHSSLTPQELKAFFDWFYKDTVQGGVEITRSDGAIAFLGLFESPHSEFGVLRFCLYSNELNSALTT
;
A
#
# COMPACT_ATOMS: atom_id res chain seq x y z
N MET A 1 -9.42 -21.28 13.90
CA MET A 1 -8.97 -20.70 12.61
C MET A 1 -8.32 -19.35 12.89
N SER A 2 -7.00 -19.23 12.71
CA SER A 2 -6.24 -18.03 13.05
C SER A 2 -6.67 -16.82 12.19
N ARG A 3 -6.47 -15.60 12.71
CA ARG A 3 -6.77 -14.35 11.98
C ARG A 3 -5.99 -14.27 10.66
N ILE A 4 -4.79 -14.85 10.63
CA ILE A 4 -3.89 -14.92 9.49
C ILE A 4 -4.43 -15.93 8.45
N ALA A 5 -4.83 -17.13 8.86
CA ALA A 5 -5.44 -18.12 7.96
C ALA A 5 -6.72 -17.61 7.30
N LYS A 6 -7.54 -16.81 8.00
CA LYS A 6 -8.70 -16.13 7.40
C LYS A 6 -8.30 -15.06 6.38
N LEU A 7 -7.19 -14.37 6.61
CA LEU A 7 -6.66 -13.33 5.72
C LEU A 7 -6.15 -13.97 4.42
N ILE A 8 -5.41 -15.08 4.52
CA ILE A 8 -4.88 -15.84 3.38
C ILE A 8 -5.99 -16.60 2.65
N GLY A 9 -6.94 -17.18 3.37
CA GLY A 9 -8.13 -17.78 2.77
C GLY A 9 -8.90 -16.78 1.90
N ARG A 10 -9.00 -15.51 2.32
CA ARG A 10 -9.55 -14.45 1.47
C ARG A 10 -8.68 -14.14 0.24
N MET A 11 -7.35 -14.21 0.35
CA MET A 11 -6.45 -14.04 -0.81
C MET A 11 -6.71 -15.11 -1.87
N CYS A 12 -6.71 -16.39 -1.45
CA CYS A 12 -6.88 -17.52 -2.35
C CYS A 12 -8.31 -17.58 -2.92
N TRP A 13 -9.32 -17.26 -2.11
CA TRP A 13 -10.72 -17.20 -2.54
C TRP A 13 -10.96 -16.08 -3.57
N ARG A 14 -10.37 -14.89 -3.37
CA ARG A 14 -10.49 -13.77 -4.33
C ARG A 14 -9.80 -14.03 -5.67
N ASN A 15 -8.88 -14.99 -5.73
CA ASN A 15 -8.21 -15.42 -6.97
C ASN A 15 -8.90 -16.63 -7.62
N SER A 16 -9.94 -17.20 -7.01
CA SER A 16 -10.65 -18.37 -7.52
C SER A 16 -12.10 -18.02 -7.93
N HIS A 17 -12.27 -17.85 -9.25
CA HIS A 17 -13.51 -18.12 -10.00
C HIS A 17 -14.63 -17.06 -10.12
N HIS A 18 -14.35 -15.79 -9.87
CA HIS A 18 -15.12 -14.70 -10.49
C HIS A 18 -14.15 -13.63 -11.00
N ILE A 19 -14.23 -13.25 -12.28
CA ILE A 19 -13.51 -12.08 -12.81
C ILE A 19 -14.23 -10.85 -12.26
N ASP A 20 -13.98 -10.53 -10.99
CA ASP A 20 -14.33 -9.25 -10.43
C ASP A 20 -13.36 -8.24 -11.03
N TYR A 21 -13.84 -7.41 -11.95
CA TYR A 21 -13.05 -6.29 -12.45
C TYR A 21 -12.53 -5.50 -11.25
N ARG A 22 -11.23 -5.19 -11.26
CA ARG A 22 -10.61 -4.35 -10.23
C ARG A 22 -10.06 -3.10 -10.89
N PHE A 23 -10.03 -2.04 -10.11
CA PHE A 23 -9.49 -0.79 -10.60
C PHE A 23 -8.65 -0.05 -9.57
N ASP A 24 -7.79 0.79 -10.11
CA ASP A 24 -6.74 1.52 -9.45
C ASP A 24 -6.93 3.00 -9.77
N VAL A 25 -6.72 3.86 -8.79
CA VAL A 25 -6.82 5.32 -8.96
C VAL A 25 -5.51 5.94 -8.51
N GLN A 26 -4.98 6.85 -9.32
CA GLN A 26 -3.81 7.64 -8.97
C GLN A 26 -4.11 9.12 -9.11
N ILE A 27 -3.84 9.87 -8.03
CA ILE A 27 -3.84 11.32 -8.02
C ILE A 27 -2.38 11.75 -7.95
N CYS A 28 -1.87 12.15 -9.09
CA CYS A 28 -0.53 12.69 -9.27
C CYS A 28 -0.58 13.69 -10.43
N ASP A 29 0.52 14.37 -10.73
CA ASP A 29 0.62 15.33 -11.84
C ASP A 29 -0.08 14.87 -13.13
N GLU A 30 0.03 13.58 -13.44
CA GLU A 30 -0.71 12.88 -14.50
C GLU A 30 -1.74 11.92 -13.87
N PRO A 31 -2.93 12.39 -13.46
CA PRO A 31 -3.88 11.57 -12.72
C PRO A 31 -4.55 10.55 -13.65
N PHE A 32 -4.77 9.34 -13.15
CA PHE A 32 -5.39 8.30 -13.96
C PHE A 32 -6.23 7.32 -13.16
N ILE A 33 -7.07 6.61 -13.89
CA ILE A 33 -7.75 5.41 -13.44
C ILE A 33 -7.39 4.25 -14.35
N ALA A 34 -7.09 3.11 -13.76
CA ALA A 34 -6.79 1.90 -14.51
C ALA A 34 -7.66 0.75 -14.03
N PHE A 35 -8.09 -0.12 -14.93
CA PHE A 35 -8.79 -1.35 -14.54
C PHE A 35 -8.24 -2.54 -15.30
N THR A 36 -8.41 -3.72 -14.72
CA THR A 36 -7.91 -4.97 -15.27
C THR A 36 -8.93 -6.09 -15.15
N ASN A 37 -8.88 -7.03 -16.09
CA ASN A 37 -9.58 -8.31 -16.02
C ASN A 37 -8.62 -9.50 -15.76
N GLY A 38 -7.39 -9.21 -15.33
CA GLY A 38 -6.33 -10.19 -15.09
C GLY A 38 -5.27 -10.25 -16.20
N GLU A 39 -5.69 -10.25 -17.47
CA GLU A 39 -4.76 -10.38 -18.62
C GLU A 39 -4.41 -9.04 -19.26
N ARG A 40 -5.36 -8.09 -19.26
CA ARG A 40 -5.17 -6.76 -19.83
C ARG A 40 -5.40 -5.67 -18.82
N ARG A 41 -4.71 -4.56 -19.00
CA ARG A 41 -4.87 -3.34 -18.20
C ARG A 41 -5.24 -2.18 -19.12
N TRP A 42 -6.34 -1.53 -18.83
CA TRP A 42 -6.74 -0.30 -19.47
C TRP A 42 -6.45 0.86 -18.54
N VAL A 43 -5.81 1.91 -19.05
CA VAL A 43 -5.43 3.11 -18.31
C VAL A 43 -6.09 4.31 -18.98
N TYR A 44 -6.83 5.08 -18.21
CA TYR A 44 -7.45 6.33 -18.61
C TYR A 44 -6.79 7.45 -17.84
N GLU A 45 -5.85 8.13 -18.51
CA GLU A 45 -5.15 9.27 -17.95
C GLU A 45 -5.90 10.55 -18.28
N ILE A 46 -6.12 11.36 -17.26
CA ILE A 46 -6.84 12.61 -17.37
C ILE A 46 -5.84 13.71 -17.72
N THR A 47 -6.15 14.48 -18.76
CA THR A 47 -5.29 15.55 -19.25
C THR A 47 -6.07 16.86 -19.37
N THR A 48 -5.40 17.99 -19.18
CA THR A 48 -5.93 19.33 -19.46
C THR A 48 -5.56 19.81 -20.87
N GLU A 49 -4.88 18.98 -21.67
CA GLU A 49 -4.49 19.28 -23.04
C GLU A 49 -5.50 18.70 -24.03
N LEU A 50 -6.31 19.57 -24.62
CA LEU A 50 -7.39 19.16 -25.53
C LEU A 50 -6.86 18.39 -26.75
N ASP A 51 -5.68 18.76 -27.27
CA ASP A 51 -5.07 18.11 -28.43
C ASP A 51 -4.59 16.67 -28.12
N LYS A 52 -4.33 16.37 -26.84
CA LYS A 52 -4.00 15.01 -26.38
C LYS A 52 -5.24 14.12 -26.22
N SER A 53 -6.45 14.68 -26.15
CA SER A 53 -7.68 13.90 -25.95
C SER A 53 -7.78 12.75 -26.95
N ASP A 54 -8.17 11.58 -26.44
CA ASP A 54 -8.43 10.35 -27.20
C ASP A 54 -7.22 9.78 -27.96
N ARG A 55 -6.02 10.37 -27.80
CA ARG A 55 -4.78 9.71 -28.21
C ARG A 55 -4.63 8.41 -27.43
N ARG A 56 -4.04 7.41 -28.08
CA ARG A 56 -3.82 6.08 -27.50
C ARG A 56 -2.36 5.69 -27.57
N ARG A 57 -1.92 4.94 -26.57
CA ARG A 57 -0.65 4.22 -26.57
C ARG A 57 -0.91 2.79 -26.14
N ASN A 58 -0.36 1.84 -26.89
CA ASN A 58 -0.52 0.43 -26.63
C ASN A 58 0.84 -0.19 -26.36
N TRP A 59 0.92 -0.94 -25.27
CA TRP A 59 1.98 -1.90 -24.97
C TRP A 59 1.37 -3.30 -24.94
N THR A 60 2.20 -4.34 -24.76
CA THR A 60 1.78 -5.75 -24.85
C THR A 60 0.50 -6.04 -24.04
N ASP A 61 0.44 -5.56 -22.79
CA ASP A 61 -0.66 -5.87 -21.87
C ASP A 61 -1.37 -4.61 -21.35
N ILE A 62 -1.04 -3.43 -21.89
CA ILE A 62 -1.53 -2.12 -21.41
C ILE A 62 -2.04 -1.28 -22.58
N GLU A 63 -3.31 -0.86 -22.51
CA GLU A 63 -3.89 0.17 -23.38
C GLU A 63 -4.08 1.47 -22.58
N LEU A 64 -3.35 2.52 -22.95
CA LEU A 64 -3.49 3.86 -22.39
C LEU A 64 -4.30 4.74 -23.34
N MET A 65 -5.28 5.46 -22.79
CA MET A 65 -6.06 6.47 -23.49
C MET A 65 -6.09 7.76 -22.68
N TYR A 66 -5.83 8.87 -23.34
CA TYR A 66 -5.94 10.20 -22.73
C TYR A 66 -7.39 10.70 -22.79
N LYS A 67 -7.85 11.34 -21.70
CA LYS A 67 -9.19 11.94 -21.62
C LYS A 67 -9.09 13.37 -21.16
N TYR A 68 -9.55 14.28 -22.01
CA TYR A 68 -9.55 15.69 -21.69
C TYR A 68 -10.62 16.05 -20.66
N TYR A 69 -10.20 16.76 -19.61
CA TYR A 69 -11.07 17.45 -18.66
C TYR A 69 -10.41 18.76 -18.23
N GLU A 70 -11.19 19.85 -18.16
CA GLU A 70 -10.71 21.13 -17.62
C GLU A 70 -10.24 21.00 -16.16
N ASN A 71 -10.95 20.20 -15.37
CA ASN A 71 -10.57 19.84 -14.01
C ASN A 71 -10.22 18.34 -13.93
N PRO A 72 -8.94 17.98 -13.71
CA PRO A 72 -8.51 16.58 -13.67
C PRO A 72 -9.20 15.74 -12.59
N ILE A 73 -9.45 16.33 -11.42
CA ILE A 73 -10.09 15.63 -10.29
C ILE A 73 -11.55 15.30 -10.60
N GLU A 74 -12.29 16.20 -11.25
CA GLU A 74 -13.65 15.92 -11.70
C GLU A 74 -13.68 14.87 -12.83
N GLY A 75 -12.66 14.88 -13.70
CA GLY A 75 -12.45 13.82 -14.68
C GLY A 75 -12.24 12.45 -14.04
N LEU A 76 -11.37 12.38 -13.03
CA LEU A 76 -11.17 11.16 -12.23
C LEU A 76 -12.45 10.67 -11.57
N LYS A 77 -13.21 11.56 -10.89
CA LYS A 77 -14.49 11.20 -10.26
C LYS A 77 -15.48 10.63 -11.27
N THR A 78 -15.53 11.22 -12.47
CA THR A 78 -16.39 10.75 -13.56
C THR A 78 -16.02 9.31 -13.95
N TRP A 79 -14.75 9.05 -14.27
CA TRP A 79 -14.33 7.73 -14.69
C TRP A 79 -14.37 6.68 -13.58
N PHE A 80 -14.09 7.07 -12.34
CA PHE A 80 -14.30 6.24 -11.17
C PHE A 80 -15.74 5.72 -11.12
N GLN A 81 -16.73 6.60 -11.28
CA GLN A 81 -18.14 6.20 -11.30
C GLN A 81 -18.47 5.32 -12.50
N VAL A 82 -17.90 5.60 -13.69
CA VAL A 82 -18.10 4.77 -14.89
C VAL A 82 -17.60 3.36 -14.65
N VAL A 83 -16.36 3.19 -14.18
CA VAL A 83 -15.73 1.90 -13.94
C VAL A 83 -16.46 1.15 -12.83
N GLN A 84 -16.75 1.81 -11.71
CA GLN A 84 -17.43 1.19 -10.57
C GLN A 84 -18.87 0.75 -10.91
N LYS A 85 -19.66 1.58 -11.60
CA LYS A 85 -21.08 1.27 -11.87
C LYS A 85 -21.26 0.36 -13.09
N THR A 86 -20.49 0.60 -14.15
CA THR A 86 -20.66 -0.12 -15.43
C THR A 86 -19.99 -1.48 -15.39
N LEU A 87 -18.73 -1.54 -14.93
CA LEU A 87 -17.97 -2.78 -14.86
C LEU A 87 -18.21 -3.54 -13.55
N LYS A 88 -18.98 -2.96 -12.62
CA LYS A 88 -19.15 -3.46 -11.25
C LYS A 88 -17.79 -3.68 -10.57
N ALA A 89 -16.81 -2.86 -10.93
CA ALA A 89 -15.45 -3.06 -10.51
C ALA A 89 -15.24 -2.58 -9.07
N THR A 90 -14.34 -3.24 -8.35
CA THR A 90 -13.99 -2.86 -6.98
C THR A 90 -12.68 -2.07 -6.94
N LEU A 91 -12.65 -0.99 -6.17
CA LEU A 91 -11.43 -0.20 -5.97
C LEU A 91 -10.42 -1.02 -5.17
N GLN A 92 -9.31 -1.34 -5.82
CA GLN A 92 -8.23 -2.14 -5.25
C GLN A 92 -7.09 -1.27 -4.72
N TYR A 93 -6.75 -0.22 -5.45
CA TYR A 93 -5.55 0.56 -5.22
C TYR A 93 -5.82 2.05 -5.29
N ILE A 94 -5.30 2.79 -4.31
CA ILE A 94 -5.19 4.24 -4.39
C ILE A 94 -3.73 4.63 -4.24
N ARG A 95 -3.27 5.50 -5.13
CA ARG A 95 -2.07 6.31 -4.94
C ARG A 95 -2.44 7.78 -4.89
N ILE A 96 -1.89 8.51 -3.95
CA ILE A 96 -1.97 9.96 -3.91
C ILE A 96 -0.56 10.51 -3.72
N ASN A 97 -0.17 11.44 -4.58
CA ASN A 97 0.90 12.36 -4.27
C ASN A 97 0.28 13.62 -3.69
N ILE A 98 0.53 13.86 -2.40
CA ILE A 98 -0.11 14.95 -1.66
C ILE A 98 0.38 16.33 -2.10
N ASP A 99 1.52 16.42 -2.78
CA ASP A 99 2.08 17.68 -3.27
C ASP A 99 1.40 18.19 -4.54
N ASP A 100 0.80 17.30 -5.34
CA ASP A 100 0.35 17.63 -6.70
C ASP A 100 -1.01 18.37 -6.68
N TYR A 101 -1.89 18.02 -5.73
CA TYR A 101 -3.22 18.65 -5.58
C TYR A 101 -3.53 19.04 -4.12
N PRO A 102 -2.70 19.85 -3.45
CA PRO A 102 -2.74 20.06 -1.99
C PRO A 102 -4.09 20.60 -1.49
N THR A 103 -4.77 21.44 -2.29
CA THR A 103 -6.10 21.98 -1.93
C THR A 103 -7.26 21.03 -2.20
N GLN A 104 -7.05 19.98 -3.01
CA GLN A 104 -8.11 19.05 -3.44
C GLN A 104 -7.98 17.67 -2.80
N ASN A 105 -6.83 17.31 -2.21
CA ASN A 105 -6.60 16.03 -1.56
C ASN A 105 -7.74 15.67 -0.60
N LYS A 106 -8.05 16.53 0.37
CA LYS A 106 -9.10 16.26 1.37
C LYS A 106 -10.48 16.10 0.73
N LEU A 107 -10.83 16.98 -0.21
CA LEU A 107 -12.11 16.91 -0.93
C LEU A 107 -12.27 15.61 -1.73
N PHE A 108 -11.19 15.13 -2.35
CA PHE A 108 -11.23 13.89 -3.09
C PHE A 108 -11.30 12.66 -2.16
N ILE A 109 -10.59 12.68 -1.04
CA ILE A 109 -10.63 11.62 -0.03
C ILE A 109 -11.99 11.53 0.65
N ASP A 110 -12.60 12.66 1.02
CA ASP A 110 -13.98 12.72 1.49
C ASP A 110 -14.93 12.12 0.46
N TRP A 111 -14.76 12.47 -0.81
CA TRP A 111 -15.57 11.91 -1.88
C TRP A 111 -15.37 10.40 -2.03
N ILE A 112 -14.13 9.88 -2.06
CA ILE A 112 -13.89 8.43 -2.14
C ILE A 112 -14.53 7.70 -0.97
N LYS A 113 -14.45 8.25 0.25
CA LYS A 113 -15.07 7.64 1.44
C LYS A 113 -16.58 7.42 1.27
N THR A 114 -17.25 8.29 0.51
CA THR A 114 -18.67 8.09 0.17
C THR A 114 -18.90 6.93 -0.82
N GLN A 115 -17.86 6.53 -1.57
CA GLN A 115 -17.91 5.44 -2.54
C GLN A 115 -17.46 4.10 -1.93
N THR A 116 -16.42 4.11 -1.08
CA THR A 116 -15.92 2.95 -0.35
C THR A 116 -15.22 3.35 0.95
N PRO A 117 -15.49 2.68 2.09
CA PRO A 117 -14.83 2.98 3.36
C PRO A 117 -13.42 2.36 3.47
N SER A 118 -13.08 1.40 2.61
CA SER A 118 -11.81 0.68 2.65
C SER A 118 -11.27 0.38 1.25
N VAL A 119 -9.95 0.17 1.18
CA VAL A 119 -9.19 -0.10 -0.05
C VAL A 119 -8.13 -1.15 0.24
N GLU A 120 -7.86 -2.06 -0.69
CA GLU A 120 -6.86 -3.11 -0.46
C GLU A 120 -5.47 -2.52 -0.24
N LYS A 121 -5.00 -1.68 -1.17
CA LYS A 121 -3.66 -1.09 -1.13
C LYS A 121 -3.72 0.43 -1.23
N ILE A 122 -3.02 1.09 -0.31
CA ILE A 122 -2.92 2.55 -0.27
C ILE A 122 -1.44 2.93 -0.36
N VAL A 123 -1.16 3.91 -1.23
CA VAL A 123 0.16 4.54 -1.38
C VAL A 123 -0.02 6.04 -1.23
N ILE A 124 0.79 6.64 -0.35
CA ILE A 124 0.80 8.07 -0.10
C ILE A 124 2.22 8.55 -0.34
N ASP A 125 2.41 9.33 -1.39
CA ASP A 125 3.67 9.97 -1.77
C ASP A 125 3.66 11.45 -1.35
N GLY A 126 4.84 12.01 -1.10
CA GLY A 126 4.99 13.44 -0.85
C GLY A 126 6.42 13.83 -0.47
N SER A 127 6.90 14.93 -1.00
CA SER A 127 8.19 15.52 -0.68
C SER A 127 8.10 16.60 0.40
N THR A 128 6.92 17.22 0.56
CA THR A 128 6.66 18.19 1.63
C THR A 128 6.26 17.52 2.95
N LEU A 129 6.46 18.22 4.06
CA LEU A 129 6.09 17.74 5.39
C LEU A 129 4.56 17.68 5.50
N ALA A 130 3.99 16.48 5.63
CA ALA A 130 2.57 16.27 5.38
C ALA A 130 1.82 15.49 6.47
N ASP A 131 2.27 15.59 7.73
CA ASP A 131 1.69 14.88 8.87
C ASP A 131 0.16 14.98 8.94
N ASP A 132 -0.40 16.18 8.74
CA ASP A 132 -1.83 16.44 8.81
C ASP A 132 -2.60 15.76 7.68
N ASP A 133 -2.07 15.80 6.46
CA ASP A 133 -2.73 15.22 5.28
C ASP A 133 -2.66 13.70 5.31
N VAL A 134 -1.52 13.13 5.67
CA VAL A 134 -1.36 11.67 5.85
C VAL A 134 -2.24 11.18 6.99
N SER A 135 -2.25 11.85 8.14
CA SER A 135 -3.11 11.49 9.28
C SER A 135 -4.58 11.55 8.90
N TYR A 136 -4.99 12.62 8.21
CA TYR A 136 -6.36 12.77 7.75
C TYR A 136 -6.76 11.65 6.79
N PHE A 137 -5.91 11.33 5.81
CA PHE A 137 -6.15 10.24 4.87
C PHE A 137 -6.40 8.91 5.60
N LEU A 138 -5.46 8.53 6.48
CA LEU A 138 -5.49 7.25 7.18
C LEU A 138 -6.63 7.13 8.19
N ASN A 139 -7.09 8.25 8.75
CA ASN A 139 -8.29 8.29 9.60
C ASN A 139 -9.60 8.25 8.78
N THR A 140 -9.53 8.51 7.48
CA THR A 140 -10.70 8.64 6.62
C THR A 140 -10.97 7.36 5.82
N ILE A 141 -9.93 6.73 5.27
CA ILE A 141 -10.03 5.49 4.47
C ILE A 141 -9.17 4.41 5.11
N THR A 142 -9.74 3.22 5.31
CA THR A 142 -9.01 2.08 5.89
C THR A 142 -8.26 1.28 4.82
N ALA A 143 -6.94 1.10 5.01
CA ALA A 143 -6.17 0.13 4.25
C ALA A 143 -6.47 -1.31 4.74
N GLU A 144 -6.87 -2.20 3.84
CA GLU A 144 -7.19 -3.59 4.21
C GLU A 144 -5.98 -4.52 4.16
N TRP A 145 -5.05 -4.26 3.23
CA TRP A 145 -3.96 -5.16 2.91
C TRP A 145 -2.59 -4.53 3.13
N SER A 146 -2.29 -3.47 2.38
CA SER A 146 -0.98 -2.84 2.41
C SER A 146 -1.04 -1.34 2.43
N LEU A 147 -0.12 -0.74 3.19
CA LEU A 147 0.08 0.69 3.25
C LEU A 147 1.54 1.02 2.91
N TYR A 148 1.73 1.95 1.98
CA TYR A 148 3.03 2.50 1.58
C TYR A 148 3.03 3.99 1.88
N LEU A 149 3.98 4.41 2.72
CA LEU A 149 4.20 5.80 3.10
C LEU A 149 5.51 6.27 2.48
N ASP A 150 5.40 6.88 1.31
CA ASP A 150 6.48 7.49 0.56
C ASP A 150 6.49 9.03 0.73
N ALA A 151 5.80 9.50 1.78
CA ALA A 151 5.69 10.89 2.17
C ALA A 151 6.71 11.25 3.26
N LYS A 152 7.24 12.48 3.21
CA LYS A 152 8.09 13.02 4.28
C LYS A 152 7.23 13.40 5.49
N LEU A 153 7.55 12.83 6.64
CA LEU A 153 6.82 13.00 7.90
C LEU A 153 7.73 13.56 8.98
N SER A 154 7.16 14.21 9.98
CA SER A 154 7.93 14.74 11.12
C SER A 154 8.35 13.61 12.06
N ASP A 155 9.42 13.84 12.81
CA ASP A 155 9.89 12.90 13.86
C ASP A 155 8.85 12.66 14.98
N ARG A 156 7.79 13.49 15.04
CA ARG A 156 6.69 13.36 16.00
C ARG A 156 5.48 12.64 15.43
N PHE A 157 5.53 12.25 14.15
CA PHE A 157 4.43 11.59 13.49
C PHE A 157 4.10 10.27 14.21
N THR A 158 2.80 10.01 14.37
CA THR A 158 2.30 8.77 14.93
C THR A 158 1.17 8.25 14.07
N ILE A 159 1.11 6.93 13.93
CA ILE A 159 0.09 6.25 13.15
C ILE A 159 -0.65 5.27 14.03
N ASN A 160 -1.98 5.37 14.00
CA ASN A 160 -2.87 4.42 14.63
C ASN A 160 -3.37 3.44 13.59
N PHE A 161 -2.93 2.20 13.68
CA PHE A 161 -3.41 1.14 12.79
C PHE A 161 -4.75 0.61 13.31
N SER A 162 -5.78 0.66 12.47
CA SER A 162 -7.10 0.08 12.79
C SER A 162 -7.11 -1.45 12.76
N ARG A 163 -6.10 -2.08 12.14
CA ARG A 163 -6.01 -3.53 11.97
C ARG A 163 -4.59 -3.97 11.64
N THR A 164 -4.38 -5.29 11.67
CA THR A 164 -3.16 -5.91 11.16
C THR A 164 -3.12 -5.84 9.63
N LEU A 165 -2.02 -5.34 9.08
CA LEU A 165 -1.72 -5.27 7.65
C LEU A 165 -0.89 -6.47 7.19
N ALA A 166 -1.01 -6.84 5.91
CA ALA A 166 -0.11 -7.80 5.29
C ALA A 166 1.24 -7.16 4.94
N GLY A 167 1.24 -5.88 4.54
CA GLY A 167 2.47 -5.14 4.26
C GLY A 167 2.39 -3.69 4.73
N PHE A 168 3.48 -3.22 5.33
CA PHE A 168 3.69 -1.83 5.69
C PHE A 168 5.06 -1.39 5.19
N TYR A 169 5.08 -0.42 4.28
CA TYR A 169 6.30 0.11 3.69
C TYR A 169 6.41 1.60 4.02
N VAL A 170 7.61 2.05 4.38
CA VAL A 170 7.91 3.45 4.65
C VAL A 170 9.22 3.82 3.97
N LYS A 171 9.20 4.86 3.13
CA LYS A 171 10.39 5.33 2.42
C LYS A 171 11.24 6.26 3.29
N TYR A 172 10.61 7.21 3.98
CA TYR A 172 11.28 8.16 4.88
C TYR A 172 10.98 7.75 6.33
N GLY A 173 11.75 6.78 6.81
CA GLY A 173 11.55 6.07 8.06
C GLY A 173 12.19 6.73 9.29
N GLU A 174 12.72 7.94 9.18
CA GLU A 174 13.48 8.62 10.23
C GLU A 174 12.66 8.81 11.51
N TRP A 175 11.33 8.95 11.37
CA TRP A 175 10.37 9.12 12.46
C TRP A 175 10.04 7.82 13.20
N ILE A 176 10.48 6.65 12.71
CA ILE A 176 10.18 5.35 13.33
C ILE A 176 11.23 5.01 14.37
N THR A 177 10.84 5.14 15.63
CA THR A 177 11.59 4.65 16.80
C THR A 177 11.38 3.15 17.02
N VAL A 178 12.23 2.53 17.85
CA VAL A 178 12.04 1.12 18.28
C VAL A 178 10.66 0.90 18.90
N VAL A 179 10.17 1.87 19.69
CA VAL A 179 8.86 1.77 20.34
C VAL A 179 7.74 1.76 19.30
N GLN A 180 7.79 2.64 18.31
CA GLN A 180 6.81 2.63 17.21
C GLN A 180 6.92 1.33 16.40
N LEU A 181 8.13 0.87 16.09
CA LEU A 181 8.36 -0.35 15.32
C LEU A 181 7.67 -1.58 15.95
N VAL A 182 7.80 -1.74 17.27
CA VAL A 182 7.15 -2.81 18.03
C VAL A 182 5.62 -2.75 17.96
N LEU A 183 5.06 -1.56 17.84
CA LEU A 183 3.61 -1.33 17.83
C LEU A 183 2.98 -1.48 16.44
N ILE A 184 3.77 -1.57 15.37
CA ILE A 184 3.25 -1.74 14.00
C ILE A 184 2.64 -3.15 13.86
N PRO A 185 1.31 -3.28 13.66
CA PRO A 185 0.69 -4.57 13.46
C PRO A 185 0.76 -4.92 11.97
N ALA A 186 1.91 -5.35 11.46
CA ALA A 186 2.06 -5.77 10.07
C ALA A 186 2.80 -7.10 9.92
N LEU A 187 2.41 -7.89 8.92
CA LEU A 187 3.07 -9.15 8.56
C LEU A 187 4.36 -8.92 7.77
N SER A 188 4.48 -7.81 7.09
CA SER A 188 5.73 -7.44 6.43
C SER A 188 5.94 -5.97 6.67
N ILE A 189 7.13 -5.62 7.15
CA ILE A 189 7.53 -4.23 7.39
C ILE A 189 8.74 -3.98 6.49
N SER A 190 8.78 -2.81 5.87
CA SER A 190 9.96 -2.36 5.13
C SER A 190 10.17 -0.90 5.41
N ILE A 191 11.35 -0.55 5.94
CA ILE A 191 11.68 0.82 6.32
C ILE A 191 12.96 1.20 5.59
N VAL A 192 12.88 2.29 4.82
CA VAL A 192 14.01 2.95 4.17
C VAL A 192 14.30 4.25 4.92
N HIS A 193 15.53 4.76 4.81
CA HIS A 193 15.99 5.96 5.51
C HIS A 193 15.66 5.97 7.02
N SER A 194 15.97 4.86 7.70
CA SER A 194 15.73 4.73 9.14
C SER A 194 16.79 5.47 9.96
N SER A 195 16.36 6.07 11.08
CA SER A 195 17.26 6.62 12.11
C SER A 195 17.69 5.58 13.15
N LEU A 196 17.20 4.34 13.06
CA LEU A 196 17.50 3.28 14.02
C LEU A 196 18.97 2.89 13.98
N THR A 197 19.62 2.99 15.14
CA THR A 197 21.02 2.60 15.32
C THR A 197 21.17 1.07 15.35
N PRO A 198 22.38 0.54 15.10
CA PRO A 198 22.65 -0.89 15.27
C PRO A 198 22.31 -1.42 16.67
N GLN A 199 22.49 -0.62 17.72
CA GLN A 199 22.18 -0.99 19.10
C GLN A 199 20.67 -1.06 19.34
N GLU A 200 19.91 -0.12 18.79
CA GLU A 200 18.45 -0.12 18.83
C GLU A 200 17.85 -1.29 18.05
N LEU A 201 18.39 -1.57 16.87
CA LEU A 201 18.03 -2.77 16.11
C LEU A 201 18.37 -4.02 16.90
N LYS A 202 19.56 -4.10 17.51
CA LYS A 202 19.92 -5.22 18.38
C LYS A 202 18.95 -5.36 19.56
N ALA A 203 18.55 -4.27 20.22
CA ALA A 203 17.60 -4.33 21.32
C ALA A 203 16.19 -4.74 20.86
N PHE A 204 15.74 -4.24 19.71
CA PHE A 204 14.52 -4.69 19.05
C PHE A 204 14.58 -6.19 18.75
N PHE A 205 15.71 -6.67 18.19
CA PHE A 205 15.92 -8.08 17.94
C PHE A 205 15.96 -8.86 19.25
N ASP A 206 16.72 -8.48 20.26
CA ASP A 206 16.76 -9.17 21.56
C ASP A 206 15.36 -9.27 22.21
N TRP A 207 14.53 -8.23 22.06
CA TRP A 207 13.12 -8.24 22.49
C TRP A 207 12.28 -9.22 21.66
N PHE A 208 12.48 -9.22 20.34
CA PHE A 208 11.80 -10.11 19.38
C PHE A 208 12.32 -11.57 19.43
N TYR A 209 13.54 -11.79 19.90
CA TYR A 209 14.37 -13.01 19.83
C TYR A 209 14.35 -13.81 21.14
N LYS A 210 13.51 -13.45 22.12
CA LYS A 210 13.38 -14.23 23.36
C LYS A 210 12.80 -15.65 23.17
N ASP A 211 12.30 -15.99 21.99
CA ASP A 211 11.88 -17.34 21.60
C ASP A 211 12.66 -17.90 20.37
N THR A 212 13.85 -18.45 20.64
CA THR A 212 14.58 -19.57 19.97
C THR A 212 15.16 -19.52 18.51
N VAL A 213 16.50 -19.75 18.45
CA VAL A 213 17.43 -20.46 17.49
C VAL A 213 18.01 -19.79 16.21
N GLN A 214 19.26 -20.19 15.93
CA GLN A 214 20.33 -19.75 15.02
C GLN A 214 20.11 -19.98 13.51
N GLY A 215 20.67 -19.06 12.71
CA GLY A 215 21.08 -19.28 11.31
C GLY A 215 19.98 -19.12 10.28
N GLY A 216 19.71 -17.88 9.85
CA GLY A 216 18.58 -17.53 8.96
C GLY A 216 17.26 -17.66 9.71
N VAL A 217 16.67 -16.56 10.15
CA VAL A 217 15.82 -16.63 11.34
C VAL A 217 14.36 -16.89 10.98
N GLU A 218 13.93 -18.14 11.07
CA GLU A 218 12.54 -18.54 11.25
C GLU A 218 12.17 -18.32 12.74
N ILE A 219 11.39 -17.28 13.07
CA ILE A 219 11.07 -16.86 14.46
C ILE A 219 9.59 -17.08 14.73
N THR A 220 9.27 -17.83 15.79
CA THR A 220 7.88 -18.04 16.21
C THR A 220 7.49 -17.02 17.29
N ARG A 221 6.44 -16.22 17.03
CA ARG A 221 5.78 -15.32 18.00
C ARG A 221 5.13 -16.14 19.12
N SER A 222 4.89 -15.49 20.26
CA SER A 222 4.20 -16.06 21.43
C SER A 222 2.75 -16.50 21.17
N ASP A 223 2.15 -16.05 20.06
CA ASP A 223 0.84 -16.49 19.56
C ASP A 223 0.92 -17.66 18.55
N GLY A 224 2.11 -18.22 18.34
CA GLY A 224 2.39 -19.33 17.43
C GLY A 224 2.63 -18.94 15.97
N ALA A 225 2.61 -17.65 15.61
CA ALA A 225 2.85 -17.20 14.24
C ALA A 225 4.35 -17.16 13.92
N ILE A 226 4.75 -17.60 12.72
CA ILE A 226 6.16 -17.69 12.34
C ILE A 226 6.57 -16.48 11.47
N ALA A 227 7.82 -16.10 11.57
CA ALA A 227 8.47 -14.96 10.94
C ALA A 227 9.72 -15.43 10.22
N PHE A 228 10.01 -14.94 9.02
CA PHE A 228 11.34 -15.07 8.45
C PHE A 228 12.04 -13.70 8.48
N LEU A 229 13.18 -13.65 9.16
CA LEU A 229 14.05 -12.49 9.23
C LEU A 229 15.23 -12.66 8.26
N GLY A 230 15.27 -11.80 7.24
CA GLY A 230 16.42 -11.67 6.36
C GLY A 230 16.88 -10.22 6.32
N LEU A 231 18.12 -9.96 6.74
CA LEU A 231 18.81 -8.72 6.35
C LEU A 231 19.23 -8.90 4.89
N PHE A 232 18.59 -8.18 3.97
CA PHE A 232 18.98 -8.20 2.57
C PHE A 232 19.78 -6.94 2.26
N GLU A 233 21.10 -7.07 2.25
CA GLU A 233 21.95 -6.08 1.59
C GLU A 233 21.81 -6.27 0.07
N SER A 234 21.07 -5.38 -0.58
CA SER A 234 21.03 -5.33 -2.04
C SER A 234 22.30 -4.65 -2.53
N PRO A 235 23.13 -5.28 -3.38
CA PRO A 235 24.32 -4.64 -3.96
C PRO A 235 23.98 -3.50 -4.95
N HIS A 236 22.69 -3.21 -5.16
CA HIS A 236 22.21 -2.20 -6.11
C HIS A 236 21.48 -1.02 -5.45
N SER A 237 21.41 -0.94 -4.11
CA SER A 237 20.87 0.23 -3.41
C SER A 237 21.95 0.84 -2.54
N GLU A 238 22.35 2.07 -2.84
CA GLU A 238 23.23 2.91 -2.00
C GLU A 238 22.62 3.24 -0.62
N PHE A 239 21.44 2.69 -0.31
CA PHE A 239 20.71 2.86 0.93
C PHE A 239 20.32 1.49 1.49
N GLY A 240 20.60 1.25 2.77
CA GLY A 240 20.22 0.01 3.45
C GLY A 240 18.71 -0.20 3.43
N VAL A 241 18.25 -1.39 3.04
CA VAL A 241 16.83 -1.78 3.05
C VAL A 241 16.62 -2.78 4.18
N LEU A 242 15.81 -2.42 5.17
CA LEU A 242 15.33 -3.36 6.18
C LEU A 242 14.02 -3.98 5.69
N ARG A 243 13.99 -5.31 5.43
CA ARG A 243 12.77 -6.06 5.10
C ARG A 243 12.46 -7.11 6.17
N PHE A 244 11.20 -7.17 6.56
CA PHE A 244 10.65 -8.19 7.44
C PHE A 244 9.57 -8.97 6.68
N CYS A 245 9.56 -10.31 6.72
CA CYS A 245 8.51 -11.13 6.11
C CYS A 245 7.97 -12.15 7.11
N LEU A 246 6.71 -12.07 7.51
CA LEU A 246 6.06 -13.06 8.38
C LEU A 246 5.42 -14.19 7.54
N TYR A 247 5.79 -15.45 7.78
CA TYR A 247 5.15 -16.66 7.21
C TYR A 247 4.71 -17.57 8.35
N SER A 248 3.42 -17.91 8.48
CA SER A 248 3.01 -18.94 9.46
C SER A 248 3.08 -20.36 8.87
N ASN A 249 3.44 -21.36 9.69
CA ASN A 249 3.47 -22.77 9.26
C ASN A 249 2.08 -23.38 8.96
N GLU A 250 0.99 -22.69 9.35
CA GLU A 250 -0.37 -23.02 8.91
C GLU A 250 -0.54 -22.81 7.38
N LEU A 251 0.31 -21.99 6.77
CA LEU A 251 0.30 -21.63 5.35
C LEU A 251 0.95 -22.72 4.48
N ASN A 252 1.99 -23.40 4.98
CA ASN A 252 2.66 -24.49 4.28
C ASN A 252 1.84 -25.79 4.29
N SER A 253 1.17 -26.10 5.40
CA SER A 253 0.32 -27.29 5.49
C SER A 253 -0.92 -27.20 4.60
N ALA A 254 -1.49 -25.99 4.42
CA ALA A 254 -2.62 -25.73 3.53
C ALA A 254 -2.28 -25.63 2.03
N LEU A 255 -1.00 -25.50 1.67
CA LEU A 255 -0.52 -25.51 0.28
C LEU A 255 -0.03 -26.89 -0.18
N THR A 256 0.14 -27.82 0.76
CA THR A 256 0.62 -29.19 0.50
C THR A 256 -0.44 -30.26 0.76
N THR A 257 -1.68 -29.85 1.04
CA THR A 257 -2.89 -30.69 1.05
C THR A 257 -3.95 -30.09 0.13
#